data_AF-A0A966RGJ1-F1
#
_entry.id   AF-A0A966RGJ1-F1
#
_cell.length_a   1.000
_cell.length_b   1.000
_cell.length_c   1.000
_cell.angle_alpha   90.00
_cell.angle_beta   90.00
_cell.angle_gamma   90.00
#
_symmetry.space_group_name_H-M   'P 1'
#
loop_
_entity.id
_entity.type
_entity.pdbx_description
1 polymer ?
#
loop_
_entity_poly.entity_id
_entity_poly.type
_entity_poly.pdbx_seq_one_letter_code
_entity_poly.pdbx_strand_id
1 'polypeptide(L)'
;MASLLSRLGLFSARRAWLVVTAWVIVLLAMVGAVVGFGGSLSSNMTLNGTPSQTVIDELKKSFPDASRGSAQVVFHASDGVPFTGAQKSAIDAALTKVSNLPSIDGVLNPFAAQATKDEKVAQIVDAEQKVAAAPAQLDAGQAEIDAGWAKIRQAEADLVAG
;
A
#
# COMPACT_ATOMS: atom_id res chain seq x y z
N MET A 1 -6.91 60.79 -23.75
CA MET A 1 -7.20 59.48 -23.12
C MET A 1 -8.36 59.55 -22.13
N ALA A 2 -8.38 60.49 -21.18
CA ALA A 2 -9.48 60.64 -20.22
C ALA A 2 -10.88 60.82 -20.85
N SER A 3 -10.97 61.50 -21.99
CA SER A 3 -12.24 61.69 -22.73
C SER A 3 -12.77 60.42 -23.42
N LEU A 4 -11.91 59.47 -23.76
CA LEU A 4 -12.34 58.18 -24.33
C LEU A 4 -12.83 57.24 -23.23
N LEU A 5 -12.14 57.22 -22.09
CA LEU A 5 -12.54 56.49 -20.89
C LEU A 5 -13.84 57.02 -20.30
N SER A 6 -14.05 58.34 -20.29
CA SER A 6 -15.31 58.92 -19.81
C SER A 6 -16.47 58.59 -20.74
N ARG A 7 -16.26 58.58 -22.06
CA ARG A 7 -17.30 58.17 -23.02
C ARG A 7 -17.63 56.68 -22.92
N LEU A 8 -16.64 55.81 -22.74
CA LEU A 8 -16.87 54.39 -22.48
C LEU A 8 -17.59 54.18 -21.13
N GLY A 9 -17.18 54.89 -20.08
CA GLY A 9 -17.81 54.82 -18.76
C GLY A 9 -19.27 55.28 -18.77
N LEU A 10 -19.57 56.40 -19.43
CA LEU A 10 -20.95 56.88 -19.58
C LEU A 10 -21.80 55.95 -20.48
N PHE A 11 -21.21 55.34 -21.52
CA PHE A 11 -21.92 54.38 -22.37
C PHE A 11 -22.25 53.09 -21.60
N SER A 12 -21.29 52.57 -20.85
CA SER A 12 -21.50 51.44 -19.93
C SER A 12 -22.53 51.77 -18.85
N ALA A 13 -22.55 53.00 -18.30
CA ALA A 13 -23.53 53.40 -17.30
C ALA A 13 -24.95 53.58 -17.88
N ARG A 14 -25.08 54.19 -19.07
CA ARG A 14 -26.37 54.37 -19.77
C ARG A 14 -26.99 53.05 -20.22
N ARG A 15 -26.17 52.03 -20.45
CA ARG A 15 -26.61 50.71 -20.93
C ARG A 15 -26.09 49.60 -20.02
N ALA A 16 -26.07 49.86 -18.71
CA ALA A 16 -25.51 48.99 -17.68
C ALA A 16 -26.03 47.56 -17.77
N TRP A 17 -27.33 47.40 -18.03
CA TRP A 17 -27.94 46.08 -18.22
C TRP A 17 -27.33 45.29 -19.39
N LEU A 18 -27.05 45.91 -20.55
CA LEU A 18 -26.41 45.17 -21.66
C LEU A 18 -24.97 44.75 -21.32
N VAL A 19 -24.22 45.62 -20.64
CA VAL A 19 -22.83 45.32 -20.25
C VAL A 19 -22.79 44.18 -19.22
N VAL A 20 -23.70 44.22 -18.24
CA VAL A 20 -23.84 43.16 -17.23
C VAL A 20 -24.26 41.84 -17.88
N THR A 21 -25.28 41.83 -18.74
CA THR A 21 -25.71 40.61 -19.42
C THR A 21 -24.62 40.04 -20.32
N ALA A 22 -23.88 40.88 -21.05
CA ALA A 22 -22.75 40.43 -21.87
C ALA A 22 -21.66 39.76 -21.03
N TRP A 23 -21.30 40.35 -19.88
CA TRP A 23 -20.34 39.75 -18.95
C TRP A 23 -20.83 38.43 -18.35
N VAL A 24 -22.11 38.37 -17.97
CA VAL A 24 -22.72 37.12 -17.47
C VAL A 24 -22.64 36.02 -18.53
N ILE A 25 -22.93 36.33 -19.81
CA ILE A 25 -22.80 35.38 -20.91
C ILE A 25 -21.34 34.91 -21.06
N VAL A 26 -20.37 35.82 -21.01
CA VAL A 26 -18.94 35.47 -21.11
C VAL A 26 -18.52 34.55 -19.95
N LEU A 27 -18.92 34.85 -18.73
CA LEU A 27 -18.62 34.03 -17.55
C LEU A 27 -19.29 32.65 -17.65
N LEU A 28 -20.55 32.59 -18.07
CA LEU A 28 -21.25 31.32 -18.29
C LEU A 28 -20.61 30.49 -19.40
N ALA A 29 -20.14 31.12 -20.47
CA ALA A 29 -19.42 30.45 -21.54
C ALA A 29 -18.08 29.89 -21.06
N MET A 30 -17.34 30.65 -20.24
CA MET A 30 -16.09 30.17 -19.62
C MET A 30 -16.35 28.98 -18.68
N VAL A 31 -17.34 29.08 -17.79
CA VAL A 31 -17.71 27.98 -16.89
C VAL A 31 -18.18 26.77 -17.69
N GLY A 32 -19.00 26.96 -18.70
CA GLY A 32 -19.46 25.87 -19.59
C GLY A 32 -18.31 25.21 -20.33
N ALA A 33 -17.33 25.98 -20.80
CA ALA A 33 -16.14 25.44 -21.45
C ALA A 33 -15.27 24.63 -20.47
N VAL A 34 -15.10 25.11 -19.24
CA VAL A 34 -14.37 24.37 -18.20
C VAL A 34 -15.10 23.09 -17.81
N VAL A 35 -16.44 23.09 -17.71
CA VAL A 35 -17.20 21.87 -17.39
C VAL A 35 -17.22 20.88 -18.57
N GLY A 36 -17.31 21.37 -19.81
CA GLY A 36 -17.40 20.54 -21.00
C GLY A 36 -16.05 20.01 -21.52
N PHE A 37 -14.97 20.77 -21.33
CA PHE A 37 -13.64 20.46 -21.87
C PHE A 37 -12.53 20.44 -20.80
N GLY A 38 -12.79 20.90 -19.58
CA GLY A 38 -11.81 20.87 -18.50
C GLY A 38 -11.58 19.43 -18.05
N GLY A 39 -10.47 18.86 -18.50
CA GLY A 39 -9.96 17.61 -17.95
C GLY A 39 -9.71 17.71 -16.44
N SER A 40 -9.57 16.56 -15.78
CA SER A 40 -9.23 16.51 -14.37
C SER A 40 -7.92 17.26 -14.10
N LEU A 41 -7.88 18.06 -13.02
CA LEU A 41 -6.65 18.62 -12.48
C LEU A 41 -5.77 17.47 -12.01
N SER A 42 -5.00 16.90 -12.93
CA SER A 42 -4.03 15.85 -12.64
C SER A 42 -2.71 16.51 -12.27
N SER A 43 -2.19 16.22 -11.08
CA SER A 43 -0.85 16.66 -10.64
C SER A 43 0.31 16.05 -11.45
N ASN A 44 0.02 15.37 -12.56
CA ASN A 44 1.03 14.85 -13.48
C ASN A 44 1.44 15.97 -14.46
N MET A 45 2.33 16.85 -14.03
CA MET A 45 3.08 17.71 -14.95
C MET A 45 4.10 16.84 -15.71
N THR A 46 3.75 16.35 -16.89
CA THR A 46 4.72 15.67 -17.77
C THR A 46 5.43 16.71 -18.64
N LEU A 47 6.76 16.74 -18.56
CA LEU A 47 7.61 17.52 -19.47
C LEU A 47 8.13 16.60 -20.56
N ASN A 48 7.28 16.41 -21.58
CA ASN A 48 7.61 15.58 -22.75
C ASN A 48 8.91 16.08 -23.41
N GLY A 49 9.83 15.14 -23.67
CA GLY A 49 11.11 15.42 -24.34
C GLY A 49 12.31 15.65 -23.41
N THR A 50 12.14 15.50 -22.08
CA THR A 50 13.27 15.55 -21.14
C THR A 50 13.85 14.15 -20.89
N PRO A 51 15.19 14.00 -20.75
CA PRO A 51 15.81 12.71 -20.41
C PRO A 51 15.27 12.11 -19.10
N SER A 52 14.94 12.96 -18.13
CA SER A 52 14.33 12.55 -16.87
C SER A 52 12.94 11.91 -17.07
N GLN A 53 12.13 12.41 -18.01
CA GLN A 53 10.84 11.81 -18.34
C GLN A 53 11.01 10.43 -18.98
N THR A 54 12.01 10.25 -19.86
CA THR A 54 12.30 8.94 -20.47
C THR A 54 12.66 7.88 -19.43
N VAL A 55 13.50 8.24 -18.44
CA VAL A 55 13.85 7.32 -17.34
C VAL A 55 12.64 6.98 -16.48
N ILE A 56 11.77 7.95 -16.21
CA ILE A 56 10.51 7.71 -15.48
C ILE A 56 9.58 6.79 -16.28
N ASP A 57 9.51 6.95 -17.59
CA ASP A 57 8.68 6.12 -18.47
C ASP A 57 9.24 4.69 -18.57
N GLU A 58 10.56 4.52 -18.65
CA GLU A 58 11.21 3.21 -18.55
C GLU A 58 10.98 2.57 -17.18
N LEU A 59 11.11 3.33 -16.09
CA LEU A 59 10.85 2.83 -14.74
C LEU A 59 9.40 2.35 -14.59
N LYS A 60 8.43 3.09 -15.13
CA LYS A 60 7.01 2.67 -15.18
C LYS A 60 6.83 1.39 -16.00
N LYS A 61 7.60 1.20 -17.06
CA LYS A 61 7.53 0.02 -17.92
C LYS A 61 8.19 -1.21 -17.31
N SER A 62 9.34 -1.03 -16.65
CA SER A 62 10.11 -2.11 -16.01
C SER A 62 9.55 -2.49 -14.64
N PHE A 63 8.99 -1.52 -13.91
CA PHE A 63 8.40 -1.70 -12.59
C PHE A 63 6.99 -1.10 -12.54
N PRO A 64 6.03 -1.72 -13.24
CA PRO A 64 4.65 -1.24 -13.28
C PRO A 64 4.02 -1.21 -11.88
N ASP A 65 4.38 -2.15 -11.02
CA ASP A 65 3.83 -2.26 -9.66
C ASP A 65 4.29 -1.12 -8.74
N ALA A 66 5.52 -0.63 -8.91
CA ALA A 66 6.06 0.49 -8.14
C ALA A 66 5.43 1.84 -8.52
N SER A 67 4.72 1.89 -9.66
CA SER A 67 4.06 3.09 -10.17
C SER A 67 2.58 3.17 -9.78
N ARG A 68 2.08 2.20 -9.01
CA ARG A 68 0.70 2.18 -8.52
C ARG A 68 0.51 3.19 -7.39
N GLY A 69 -0.67 3.81 -7.34
CA GLY A 69 -1.07 4.64 -6.21
C GLY A 69 -1.43 3.79 -5.00
N SER A 70 -1.11 4.28 -3.80
CA SER A 70 -1.57 3.69 -2.55
C SER A 70 -2.65 4.55 -1.92
N ALA A 71 -3.68 3.90 -1.37
CA ALA A 71 -4.73 4.53 -0.58
C ALA A 71 -4.81 3.82 0.77
N GLN A 72 -4.99 4.59 1.85
CA GLN A 72 -5.05 4.07 3.21
C GLN A 72 -6.42 4.36 3.83
N VAL A 73 -7.05 3.33 4.37
CA VAL A 73 -8.28 3.43 5.16
C VAL A 73 -7.96 3.00 6.59
N VAL A 74 -8.30 3.85 7.56
CA VAL A 74 -8.03 3.61 8.98
C VAL A 74 -9.35 3.34 9.70
N PHE A 75 -9.45 2.18 10.33
CA PHE A 75 -10.56 1.83 11.20
C PHE A 75 -10.17 2.10 12.65
N HIS A 76 -10.98 2.89 13.35
CA HIS A 76 -10.76 3.20 14.76
C HIS A 76 -11.95 2.73 15.60
N ALA A 77 -11.68 2.12 16.75
CA ALA A 77 -12.70 1.85 17.76
C ALA A 77 -12.84 3.11 18.64
N SER A 78 -14.06 3.61 18.81
CA SER A 78 -14.34 4.86 19.54
C SER A 78 -14.14 4.74 21.06
N ASP A 79 -14.19 3.52 21.59
CA ASP A 79 -14.11 3.18 23.01
C ASP A 79 -12.68 2.76 23.44
N GLY A 80 -11.73 2.70 22.51
CA GLY A 80 -10.37 2.23 22.78
C GLY A 80 -10.27 0.73 23.05
N VAL A 81 -11.36 -0.01 22.89
CA VAL A 81 -11.41 -1.46 23.09
C VAL A 81 -10.96 -2.17 21.81
N PRO A 82 -10.24 -3.31 21.91
CA PRO A 82 -9.89 -4.10 20.73
C PRO A 82 -11.13 -4.53 19.93
N PHE A 83 -11.00 -4.53 18.60
CA PHE A 83 -12.09 -4.99 17.73
C PHE A 83 -12.53 -6.41 18.08
N THR A 84 -13.84 -6.59 18.23
CA THR A 84 -14.46 -7.90 18.43
C THR A 84 -14.35 -8.77 17.17
N GLY A 85 -14.52 -10.09 17.31
CA GLY A 85 -14.52 -11.00 16.16
C GLY A 85 -15.56 -10.62 15.10
N ALA A 86 -16.75 -10.20 15.54
CA ALA A 86 -17.81 -9.73 14.64
C ALA A 86 -17.40 -8.46 13.88
N GLN A 87 -16.77 -7.50 14.56
CA GLN A 87 -16.27 -6.27 13.92
C GLN A 87 -15.15 -6.56 12.91
N LYS A 88 -14.21 -7.43 13.27
CA LYS A 88 -13.14 -7.87 12.35
C LYS A 88 -13.73 -8.53 11.10
N SER A 89 -14.72 -9.41 11.26
CA SER A 89 -15.41 -10.05 10.13
C SER A 89 -16.16 -9.06 9.26
N ALA A 90 -16.82 -8.06 9.86
CA ALA A 90 -17.50 -7.01 9.10
C ALA A 90 -16.51 -6.14 8.30
N ILE A 91 -15.36 -5.81 8.87
CA ILE A 91 -14.28 -5.08 8.18
C ILE A 91 -13.72 -5.94 7.04
N ASP A 92 -13.47 -7.22 7.27
CA ASP A 92 -12.99 -8.14 6.23
C ASP A 92 -13.97 -8.24 5.05
N ALA A 93 -15.27 -8.35 5.32
CA ALA A 93 -16.31 -8.33 4.29
C ALA A 93 -16.34 -7.00 3.53
N ALA A 94 -16.12 -5.86 4.21
CA ALA A 94 -16.03 -4.57 3.55
C ALA A 94 -14.78 -4.46 2.66
N LEU A 95 -13.62 -4.91 3.13
CA LEU A 95 -12.38 -4.95 2.36
C LEU A 95 -12.49 -5.86 1.13
N THR A 96 -13.18 -6.99 1.26
CA THR A 96 -13.47 -7.90 0.14
C THR A 96 -14.33 -7.23 -0.94
N LYS A 97 -15.28 -6.36 -0.55
CA LYS A 97 -16.04 -5.58 -1.54
C LYS A 97 -15.15 -4.58 -2.27
N VAL A 98 -14.21 -3.94 -1.56
CA VAL A 98 -13.26 -3.00 -2.14
C VAL A 98 -12.29 -3.70 -3.10
N SER A 99 -11.81 -4.90 -2.75
CA SER A 99 -10.91 -5.67 -3.63
C SER A 99 -11.57 -6.10 -4.94
N ASN A 100 -12.90 -6.16 -4.98
CA ASN A 100 -13.66 -6.50 -6.19
C ASN A 100 -13.94 -5.29 -7.10
N LEU A 101 -13.49 -4.08 -6.72
CA LEU A 101 -13.65 -2.90 -7.55
C LEU A 101 -12.66 -2.94 -8.74
N PRO A 102 -13.07 -2.53 -9.95
CA PRO A 102 -12.24 -2.66 -11.17
C PRO A 102 -10.91 -1.89 -11.14
N SER A 103 -10.79 -0.88 -10.28
CA SER A 103 -9.60 -0.01 -10.19
C SER A 103 -8.68 -0.36 -9.01
N ILE A 104 -8.93 -1.48 -8.32
CA ILE A 104 -8.17 -1.90 -7.15
C ILE A 104 -7.38 -3.16 -7.50
N ASP A 105 -6.05 -3.06 -7.53
CA ASP A 105 -5.17 -4.20 -7.82
C ASP A 105 -4.97 -5.11 -6.59
N GLY A 106 -5.21 -4.61 -5.38
CA GLY A 106 -5.01 -5.38 -4.17
C GLY A 106 -5.45 -4.63 -2.92
N VAL A 107 -5.88 -5.41 -1.91
CA VAL A 107 -6.25 -4.90 -0.59
C VAL A 107 -5.54 -5.73 0.47
N LEU A 108 -4.89 -5.04 1.41
CA LEU A 108 -4.26 -5.68 2.56
C LEU A 108 -5.25 -5.71 3.73
N ASN A 109 -5.60 -6.90 4.21
CA ASN A 109 -6.35 -7.02 5.46
C ASN A 109 -5.37 -6.82 6.66
N PRO A 110 -5.59 -5.79 7.51
CA PRO A 110 -4.68 -5.49 8.61
C PRO A 110 -4.65 -6.59 9.69
N PHE A 111 -5.75 -7.31 9.90
CA PHE A 111 -5.83 -8.37 10.90
C PHE A 111 -5.10 -9.63 10.44
N ALA A 112 -5.22 -9.99 9.14
CA ALA A 112 -4.47 -11.10 8.57
C ALA A 112 -2.97 -10.80 8.55
N ALA A 113 -2.59 -9.58 8.14
CA ALA A 113 -1.20 -9.13 8.14
C ALA A 113 -0.59 -9.18 9.56
N GLN A 114 -1.34 -8.76 10.58
CA GLN A 114 -0.91 -8.84 11.97
C GLN A 114 -0.74 -10.30 12.42
N ALA A 115 -1.69 -11.19 12.10
CA ALA A 115 -1.60 -12.61 12.46
C ALA A 115 -0.36 -13.27 11.83
N THR A 116 -0.08 -13.01 10.56
CA THR A 116 1.15 -13.49 9.89
C THR A 116 2.40 -12.95 10.57
N LYS A 117 2.42 -11.67 10.95
CA LYS A 117 3.56 -11.08 11.67
C LYS A 117 3.78 -11.78 13.01
N ASP A 118 2.72 -11.98 13.79
CA ASP A 118 2.80 -12.63 15.09
C ASP A 118 3.28 -14.08 14.98
N GLU A 119 2.83 -14.82 13.96
CA GLU A 119 3.32 -16.16 13.63
C GLU A 119 4.81 -16.16 13.30
N LYS A 120 5.28 -15.22 12.47
CA LYS A 120 6.70 -15.10 12.13
C LYS A 120 7.56 -14.76 13.34
N VAL A 121 7.07 -13.89 14.23
CA VAL A 121 7.76 -13.59 15.48
C VAL A 121 7.86 -14.85 16.35
N ALA A 122 6.78 -15.63 16.47
CA ALA A 122 6.81 -16.89 17.22
C ALA A 122 7.80 -17.90 16.63
N GLN A 123 7.88 -18.01 15.30
CA GLN A 123 8.85 -18.87 14.61
C GLN A 123 10.30 -18.45 14.89
N ILE A 124 10.58 -17.15 14.96
CA ILE A 124 11.92 -16.64 15.30
C ILE A 124 12.29 -17.03 16.74
N VAL A 125 11.37 -16.84 17.69
CA VAL A 125 11.59 -17.19 19.10
C VAL A 125 11.82 -18.70 19.27
N ASP A 126 11.03 -19.54 18.61
CA ASP A 126 11.21 -20.99 18.62
C ASP A 126 12.56 -21.41 17.99
N ALA A 127 12.95 -20.77 16.89
CA ALA A 127 14.24 -21.02 16.25
C ALA A 127 15.41 -20.65 17.18
N GLU A 128 15.34 -19.53 17.88
CA GLU A 128 16.35 -19.12 18.88
C GLU A 128 16.49 -20.16 20.00
N GLN A 129 15.36 -20.67 20.53
CA GLN A 129 15.37 -21.71 21.55
C GLN A 129 16.00 -23.01 21.06
N LYS A 130 15.68 -23.43 19.83
CA LYS A 130 16.28 -24.62 19.21
C LYS A 130 17.78 -24.46 19.00
N VAL A 131 18.23 -23.30 18.55
CA VAL A 131 19.66 -23.00 18.39
C VAL A 131 20.37 -23.02 19.75
N ALA A 132 19.74 -22.49 20.80
CA ALA A 132 20.30 -22.52 22.16
C ALA A 132 20.36 -23.95 22.73
N ALA A 133 19.40 -24.81 22.41
CA ALA A 133 19.35 -26.21 22.84
C ALA A 133 20.25 -27.15 22.01
N ALA A 134 20.65 -26.73 20.81
CA ALA A 134 21.38 -27.57 19.87
C ALA A 134 22.69 -28.16 20.43
N PRO A 135 23.56 -27.40 21.15
CA PRO A 135 24.80 -27.97 21.70
C PRO A 135 24.53 -29.14 22.65
N ALA A 136 23.60 -28.99 23.59
CA ALA A 136 23.25 -30.05 24.54
C ALA A 136 22.63 -31.28 23.84
N GLN A 137 21.85 -31.07 22.78
CA GLN A 137 21.30 -32.15 21.96
C GLN A 137 22.39 -32.89 21.17
N LEU A 138 23.39 -32.17 20.66
CA LEU A 138 24.53 -32.75 19.96
C LEU A 138 25.40 -33.57 20.91
N ASP A 139 25.67 -33.05 22.11
CA ASP A 139 26.44 -33.75 23.14
C ASP A 139 25.72 -35.05 23.58
N ALA A 140 24.41 -34.98 23.80
CA ALA A 140 23.60 -36.15 24.14
C ALA A 140 23.60 -37.20 23.02
N GLY A 141 23.45 -36.76 21.76
CA GLY A 141 23.49 -37.66 20.60
C GLY A 141 24.86 -38.33 20.43
N GLN A 142 25.95 -37.59 20.65
CA GLN A 142 27.30 -38.16 20.60
C GLN A 142 27.50 -39.24 21.67
N ALA A 143 27.03 -38.99 22.89
CA ALA A 143 27.10 -39.96 23.98
C ALA A 143 26.34 -41.27 23.67
N GLU A 144 25.17 -41.18 23.00
CA GLU A 144 24.43 -42.36 22.55
C GLU A 144 25.18 -43.15 21.47
N ILE A 145 25.83 -42.47 20.52
CA ILE A 145 26.66 -43.09 19.49
C ILE A 145 27.83 -43.84 20.13
N ASP A 146 28.52 -43.19 21.06
CA ASP A 146 29.67 -43.77 21.77
C ASP A 146 29.25 -45.01 22.58
N ALA A 147 28.11 -44.96 23.26
CA ALA A 147 27.53 -46.09 23.98
C ALA A 147 27.14 -47.23 23.04
N GLY A 148 26.62 -46.93 21.85
CA GLY A 148 26.31 -47.91 20.81
C GLY A 148 27.55 -48.67 20.35
N TRP A 149 28.64 -47.95 20.05
CA TRP A 149 29.92 -48.56 19.66
C TRP A 149 30.53 -49.44 20.75
N ALA A 150 30.38 -49.05 22.03
CA ALA A 150 30.83 -49.87 23.14
C ALA A 150 30.10 -51.22 23.19
N LYS A 151 28.77 -51.23 22.98
CA LYS A 151 27.96 -52.46 22.94
C LYS A 151 28.34 -53.37 21.78
N ILE A 152 28.60 -52.81 20.60
CA ILE A 152 29.03 -53.60 19.42
C ILE A 152 30.37 -54.27 19.69
N ARG A 153 31.35 -53.52 20.21
CA ARG A 153 32.67 -54.08 20.59
C ARG A 153 32.56 -55.19 21.64
N GLN A 154 31.66 -55.02 22.60
CA GLN A 154 31.40 -56.05 23.60
C GLN A 154 30.82 -57.32 22.97
N ALA A 155 29.81 -57.20 22.11
CA ALA A 155 29.21 -58.33 21.42
C ALA A 155 30.21 -59.07 20.51
N GLU A 156 31.12 -58.36 19.84
CA GLU A 156 32.18 -58.96 19.04
C GLU A 156 33.18 -59.75 19.91
N ALA A 157 33.57 -59.20 21.06
CA ALA A 157 34.44 -59.90 22.01
C ALA A 157 33.79 -61.19 22.55
N ASP A 158 32.50 -61.14 22.88
CA ASP A 158 31.75 -62.31 23.36
C ASP A 158 31.62 -63.40 22.28
N LEU A 159 31.49 -63.03 21.00
CA LEU A 159 31.43 -63.96 19.87
C LEU A 159 32.77 -64.65 19.57
N VAL A 160 33.90 -63.98 19.78
CA VAL A 160 35.24 -64.56 19.56
C VAL A 160 35.68 -65.45 20.74
N ALA A 161 35.13 -65.22 21.93
CA ALA A 161 35.44 -65.97 23.14
C ALA A 161 34.64 -67.28 23.30
N GLY A 162 33.57 -67.49 22.52
CA GLY A 162 32.73 -68.69 22.50
C GLY A 162 33.07 -69.64 21.36
#